data_AF-A0A4V1KFR6-F1
#
_entry.id   AF-A0A4V1KFR6-F1
#
_cell.length_a   1.000
_cell.length_b   1.000
_cell.length_c   1.000
_cell.angle_alpha   90.00
_cell.angle_beta   90.00
_cell.angle_gamma   90.00
#
_symmetry.space_group_name_H-M   'P 1'
#
loop_
_entity.id
_entity.type
_entity.pdbx_description
1 polymer ?
#
loop_
_entity_poly.entity_id
_entity_poly.type
_entity_poly.pdbx_seq_one_letter_code
_entity_poly.pdbx_strand_id
1 'polypeptide(L)' 'NPDKINDLLRKELQQAVNNLLEAELTAFLGYDPYARNGWNTGNSRNGAYFRKVDTQFGPIEVQVPRDRNGQFHQHTL' A
#
# COMPACT_ATOMS: atom_id res chain seq x y z
N ASN A 1 -17.13 0.23 -24.95
CA ASN A 1 -16.45 1.55 -24.96
C ASN A 1 -15.09 1.35 -24.31
N PRO A 2 -13.99 1.41 -25.08
CA PRO A 2 -12.62 1.18 -24.59
C PRO A 2 -12.26 2.07 -23.39
N ASP A 3 -12.75 3.30 -23.32
CA ASP A 3 -12.47 4.21 -22.20
C ASP A 3 -12.99 3.69 -20.86
N LYS A 4 -14.17 3.04 -20.87
CA LYS A 4 -14.75 2.42 -19.67
C LYS A 4 -13.95 1.23 -19.18
N ILE A 5 -13.36 0.47 -20.11
CA ILE A 5 -12.51 -0.69 -19.77
C ILE A 5 -11.20 -0.20 -19.16
N ASN A 6 -10.59 0.83 -19.75
CA ASN A 6 -9.36 1.43 -19.21
C ASN A 6 -9.57 2.04 -17.83
N ASP A 7 -10.69 2.74 -17.59
CA ASP A 7 -11.01 3.28 -16.26
C ASP A 7 -11.22 2.18 -15.21
N LEU A 8 -11.88 1.08 -15.59
CA LEU A 8 -12.02 -0.09 -14.72
C LEU A 8 -10.64 -0.67 -14.37
N LEU A 9 -9.80 -0.94 -15.37
CA LEU A 9 -8.46 -1.49 -15.16
C LEU A 9 -7.57 -0.58 -14.30
N ARG A 10 -7.67 0.75 -14.50
CA ARG A 10 -6.97 1.74 -13.67
C ARG A 10 -7.38 1.64 -12.20
N LYS A 11 -8.68 1.52 -11.91
CA LYS A 11 -9.21 1.41 -10.54
C LYS A 11 -8.79 0.09 -9.88
N GLU A 12 -8.89 -1.02 -10.60
CA GLU A 12 -8.46 -2.33 -10.11
C GLU A 12 -6.95 -2.35 -9.84
N LEU A 13 -6.15 -1.77 -10.74
CA LEU A 13 -4.70 -1.65 -10.55
C LEU A 13 -4.37 -0.79 -9.32
N GLN A 14 -5.03 0.35 -9.14
CA GLN A 14 -4.86 1.18 -7.96
C GLN A 14 -5.17 0.41 -6.67
N GLN A 15 -6.29 -0.33 -6.65
CA GLN A 15 -6.68 -1.14 -5.50
C GLN A 15 -5.67 -2.26 -5.23
N ALA A 16 -5.25 -2.98 -6.28
CA ALA A 16 -4.29 -4.07 -6.16
C ALA A 16 -2.94 -3.59 -5.61
N VAL A 17 -2.40 -2.47 -6.12
CA VAL A 17 -1.14 -1.89 -5.64
C VAL A 17 -1.24 -1.46 -4.18
N ASN A 18 -2.32 -0.78 -3.79
CA ASN A 18 -2.53 -0.35 -2.41
C ASN A 18 -2.65 -1.55 -1.45
N ASN A 19 -3.37 -2.59 -1.85
CA ASN A 19 -3.50 -3.81 -1.05
C ASN A 19 -2.15 -4.54 -0.90
N LEU A 20 -1.37 -4.60 -1.98
CA LEU A 20 -0.06 -5.24 -1.97
C LEU A 20 0.91 -4.51 -1.03
N LEU A 21 0.93 -3.18 -1.04
CA LEU A 21 1.76 -2.38 -0.13
C LEU A 21 1.39 -2.57 1.34
N GLU A 22 0.10 -2.62 1.66
CA GLU A 22 -0.34 -2.94 3.03
C GLU A 22 0.07 -4.35 3.46
N ALA A 23 -0.01 -5.32 2.54
CA ALA A 23 0.45 -6.68 2.76
C ALA A 23 1.98 -6.76 2.95
N GLU A 24 2.76 -5.97 2.21
CA GLU A 24 4.21 -5.84 2.43
C GLU A 24 4.51 -5.31 3.83
N LEU A 25 3.80 -4.26 4.30
CA LEU A 25 4.00 -3.75 5.66
C LEU A 25 3.57 -4.79 6.73
N THR A 26 2.50 -5.55 6.48
CA THR A 26 2.11 -6.69 7.34
C THR A 26 3.22 -7.72 7.42
N ALA A 27 3.79 -8.13 6.28
CA ALA A 27 4.87 -9.10 6.23
C ALA A 27 6.14 -8.58 6.93
N PHE A 28 6.47 -7.31 6.74
CA PHE A 28 7.61 -6.66 7.39
C PHE A 28 7.47 -6.59 8.91
N LEU A 29 6.31 -6.16 9.40
CA LEU A 29 6.05 -6.04 10.84
C LEU A 29 5.80 -7.41 11.51
N GLY A 30 5.37 -8.40 10.73
CA GLY A 30 5.00 -9.73 11.22
C GLY A 30 3.64 -9.82 11.90
N TYR A 31 2.78 -8.79 11.73
CA TYR A 31 1.44 -8.78 12.30
C TYR A 31 0.43 -7.91 11.55
N ASP A 32 -0.83 -8.32 11.63
CA ASP A 32 -1.97 -7.63 11.02
C ASP A 32 -2.31 -6.32 11.72
N PRO A 33 -2.96 -5.37 11.03
CA PRO A 33 -3.47 -4.15 11.67
C PRO A 33 -4.28 -4.46 12.93
N TYR A 34 -3.96 -3.77 14.03
CA TYR A 34 -4.60 -3.90 15.34
C TYR A 34 -4.43 -5.25 16.05
N ALA A 35 -3.66 -6.19 15.49
CA ALA A 35 -3.42 -7.47 16.14
C ALA A 35 -2.60 -7.31 17.44
N ARG A 36 -2.99 -8.07 18.48
CA ARG A 36 -2.39 -7.97 19.83
C ARG A 36 -0.91 -8.37 19.85
N ASN A 37 -0.49 -9.25 18.95
CA ASN A 37 0.92 -9.63 18.79
C ASN A 37 1.81 -8.45 18.36
N GLY A 38 1.23 -7.37 17.84
CA GLY A 38 1.94 -6.12 17.54
C GLY A 38 2.17 -5.21 18.75
N TRP A 39 1.60 -5.50 19.92
CA TRP A 39 1.75 -4.66 21.11
C TRP A 39 3.12 -4.87 21.75
N ASN A 40 3.77 -3.76 22.16
CA ASN A 40 5.08 -3.77 22.81
C ASN A 40 6.22 -4.43 21.98
N THR A 41 6.09 -4.50 20.65
CA THR A 41 7.12 -5.05 19.75
C THR A 41 8.25 -4.05 19.44
N GLY A 42 8.08 -2.77 19.80
CA GLY A 42 9.06 -1.71 19.54
C GLY A 42 8.94 -1.06 18.15
N ASN A 43 8.05 -1.55 17.28
CA ASN A 43 7.69 -0.86 16.03
C ASN A 43 6.18 -0.94 15.80
N SER A 44 5.62 0.02 15.06
CA SER A 44 4.20 0.07 14.77
C SER A 44 3.90 0.67 13.43
N ARG A 45 2.73 0.39 12.85
CA ARG A 45 2.21 1.18 11.72
C ARG A 45 2.08 2.66 12.15
N ASN A 46 2.34 3.59 11.24
CA ASN A 46 2.30 5.03 11.51
C ASN A 46 1.65 5.81 10.36
N GLY A 47 0.52 5.29 9.87
CA GLY A 47 -0.23 5.83 8.73
C GLY A 47 0.43 5.54 7.39
N ALA A 48 0.10 6.36 6.40
CA ALA A 48 0.59 6.26 5.02
C ALA A 48 0.86 7.66 4.46
N TYR A 49 1.62 7.74 3.37
CA TYR A 49 1.73 8.93 2.53
C TYR A 49 1.24 8.63 1.11
N PHE A 50 0.83 9.67 0.40
CA PHE A 50 0.23 9.54 -0.93
C PHE A 50 1.24 9.84 -2.02
N ARG A 51 1.24 9.02 -3.08
CA ARG A 51 2.00 9.26 -4.31
C ARG A 51 1.09 9.04 -5.51
N LYS A 52 1.25 9.90 -6.54
CA LYS A 52 0.67 9.64 -7.85
C LYS A 52 1.68 8.86 -8.68
N VAL A 53 1.21 7.81 -9.35
CA VAL A 53 2.00 6.97 -10.24
C VAL A 53 1.32 6.94 -11.59
N ASP A 54 2.06 7.27 -12.64
CA ASP A 54 1.58 7.20 -14.00
C ASP A 54 1.60 5.74 -14.49
N THR A 55 0.49 5.29 -15.05
CA THR A 55 0.35 3.95 -15.62
C THR A 55 -0.17 4.04 -17.05
N GLN A 56 -0.10 2.93 -17.80
CA GLN A 56 -0.67 2.87 -19.15
C GLN A 56 -2.18 3.13 -19.23
N PHE A 57 -2.89 2.99 -18.10
CA PHE A 57 -4.33 3.23 -18.02
C PHE A 57 -4.67 4.63 -17.46
N GLY A 58 -3.65 5.45 -17.17
CA GLY A 58 -3.77 6.76 -16.53
C GLY A 58 -3.17 6.80 -15.12
N PRO A 59 -3.14 7.97 -14.46
CA PRO A 59 -2.58 8.12 -13.14
C PRO A 59 -3.42 7.40 -12.07
N ILE A 60 -2.73 6.76 -11.13
CA ILE A 60 -3.32 6.13 -9.94
C ILE A 60 -2.80 6.81 -8.67
N GLU A 61 -3.63 6.81 -7.63
CA GLU A 61 -3.26 7.29 -6.30
C GLU A 61 -2.87 6.12 -5.41
N VAL A 62 -1.58 6.09 -5.05
CA VAL A 62 -0.98 5.05 -4.22
C VAL A 62 -0.81 5.56 -2.79
N GLN A 63 -1.27 4.75 -1.83
CA GLN A 63 -1.10 4.94 -0.40
C GLN A 63 0.06 4.07 0.06
N VAL A 64 1.22 4.68 0.27
CA VAL A 64 2.41 3.94 0.74
C VAL A 64 2.40 3.92 2.26
N PRO A 65 2.20 2.75 2.89
CA PRO A 65 2.14 2.65 4.32
C PRO A 65 3.55 2.74 4.91
N ARG A 66 3.66 3.11 6.18
CA ARG A 66 4.94 3.28 6.86
C ARG A 66 4.89 2.75 8.28
N ASP A 67 6.04 2.33 8.76
CA ASP A 67 6.26 2.01 10.16
C ASP A 67 6.70 3.26 10.95
N ARG A 68 6.68 3.15 12.28
CA ARG A 68 7.03 4.24 13.20
C ARG A 68 8.53 4.49 13.19
N ASN A 69 9.32 3.44 13.02
CA ASN A 69 10.78 3.52 13.06
C ASN A 69 11.39 3.94 11.71
N GLY A 70 10.58 4.01 10.64
CA GLY A 70 11.04 4.38 9.30
C GLY A 70 11.97 3.33 8.68
N GLN A 71 11.81 2.07 9.07
CA GLN A 71 12.63 0.95 8.61
C GLN A 71 11.99 0.18 7.45
N PHE A 72 10.69 0.39 7.20
CA PHE A 72 10.00 -0.25 6.10
C PHE A 72 10.43 0.34 4.75
N HIS A 73 10.87 -0.53 3.86
CA HIS A 73 11.14 -0.21 2.46
C HIS A 73 10.22 -1.05 1.57
N GLN A 74 9.34 -0.38 0.82
CA GLN A 74 8.48 -1.04 -0.16
C GLN A 74 9.30 -1.60 -1.33
N HIS A 75 8.86 -2.72 -1.90
CA HIS A 75 9.48 -3.35 -3.09
C HIS A 75 8.55 -3.34 -4.31
N THR A 76 7.27 -3.03 -4.11
CA THR A 76 6.24 -3.02 -5.15
C THR A 76 6.39 -1.89 -6.19
N LEU A 77 6.88 -0.71 -5.78
CA LEU A 77 6.92 0.50 -6.61
C LEU A 77 8.32 0.81 -7.16
#